data_AF-A0AAW9N193-F1
#
_entry.id   AF-A0AAW9N193-F1
#
_cell.length_a   1.000
_cell.length_b   1.000
_cell.length_c   1.000
_cell.angle_alpha   90.00
_cell.angle_beta   90.00
_cell.angle_gamma   90.00
#
_symmetry.space_group_name_H-M   'P 1'
#
loop_
_entity.id
_entity.type
_entity.pdbx_description
1 polymer ?
#
loop_
_entity_poly.entity_id
_entity_poly.type
_entity_poly.pdbx_seq_one_letter_code
_entity_poly.pdbx_strand_id
1 'polypeptide(L)'
;MIVLDVSNQEIADLSGMEHAKNIENFRFNNNRVSDLSPLGELLNIKIIGADSNQISSLETLKDVPSLELLSLVNNGLTTLRGIAICTSLTHLWISRNQVPTLTELYNLHNLEMIEFNYNLVADISPLKNHVNLERIYGAHNQIRRLDDQLQFPKLSLLELGYNDFPYLNNEAQLQFLNKIAQFTTLEALGLSNNNLSTIEPLESLVNLRSVFLTANKLTSIDTLKNMPEISFLNARDQLVSPSVATVYTPFPLRIRDRFGQLPEIVFDHPGTYDGENVIWHEAGTNNLHWYTTGGASIEFSGTVIQQAIPDYRPSQPGRIRYTFNPRSTTVTWEPSVDHYGISHYEFYLWDFLIATTTEPEFIAEDIRHHGQYPITIIAVSNSRRKSDPAFDLIYRSWMPIN
;
A
#
# COMPACT_ATOMS: atom_id res chain seq x y z
N MET A 1 -40.64 16.23 -18.70
CA MET A 1 -39.95 14.95 -18.84
C MET A 1 -40.83 13.89 -19.47
N ILE A 2 -40.71 13.76 -20.78
CA ILE A 2 -41.26 12.64 -21.55
C ILE A 2 -40.24 11.51 -21.56
N VAL A 3 -40.66 10.32 -21.13
CA VAL A 3 -39.81 9.15 -20.89
C VAL A 3 -40.23 8.00 -21.81
N LEU A 4 -39.25 7.32 -22.42
CA LEU A 4 -39.44 6.03 -23.06
C LEU A 4 -38.38 5.06 -22.55
N ASP A 5 -38.82 3.90 -22.06
CA ASP A 5 -37.95 2.80 -21.64
C ASP A 5 -38.31 1.55 -22.44
N VAL A 6 -37.35 1.08 -23.23
CA VAL A 6 -37.43 -0.11 -24.09
C VAL A 6 -36.27 -1.07 -23.79
N SER A 7 -35.83 -1.11 -22.53
CA SER A 7 -34.77 -1.99 -22.09
C SER A 7 -35.16 -3.48 -22.15
N ASN A 8 -34.20 -4.36 -22.42
CA ASN A 8 -34.39 -5.82 -22.49
C ASN A 8 -35.38 -6.28 -23.58
N GLN A 9 -35.34 -5.68 -24.76
CA GLN A 9 -36.29 -5.96 -25.85
C GLN A 9 -35.62 -6.55 -27.10
N GLU A 10 -34.33 -6.91 -27.02
CA GLU A 10 -33.51 -7.37 -28.16
C GLU A 10 -33.47 -6.38 -29.34
N ILE A 11 -33.67 -5.09 -29.07
CA ILE A 11 -33.69 -4.04 -30.09
C ILE A 11 -32.30 -3.89 -30.69
N ALA A 12 -32.20 -3.95 -32.02
CA ALA A 12 -30.95 -3.71 -32.74
C ALA A 12 -30.99 -2.40 -33.56
N ASP A 13 -32.19 -1.95 -33.93
CA ASP A 13 -32.42 -0.81 -34.81
C ASP A 13 -33.31 0.21 -34.10
N LEU A 14 -32.84 1.45 -34.02
CA LEU A 14 -33.56 2.58 -33.42
C LEU A 14 -34.34 3.42 -34.46
N SER A 15 -34.38 2.99 -35.72
CA SER A 15 -35.10 3.69 -36.79
C SER A 15 -36.56 3.99 -36.39
N GLY A 16 -37.00 5.21 -36.70
CA GLY A 16 -38.27 5.78 -36.26
C GLY A 16 -38.16 6.62 -34.98
N MET A 17 -37.11 6.43 -34.17
CA MET A 17 -36.87 7.26 -32.98
C MET A 17 -36.60 8.73 -33.32
N GLU A 18 -36.07 9.02 -34.51
CA GLU A 18 -35.84 10.38 -34.99
C GLU A 18 -37.12 11.25 -35.01
N HIS A 19 -38.31 10.62 -35.01
CA HIS A 19 -39.60 11.31 -34.97
C HIS A 19 -40.06 11.69 -33.55
N ALA A 20 -39.47 11.12 -32.49
CA ALA A 20 -39.84 11.37 -31.10
C ALA A 20 -39.25 12.69 -30.55
N LYS A 21 -39.45 13.81 -31.24
CA LYS A 21 -38.78 15.12 -30.99
C LYS A 21 -38.93 15.69 -29.58
N ASN A 22 -39.94 15.26 -28.84
CA ASN A 22 -40.21 15.74 -27.48
C ASN A 22 -39.64 14.81 -26.38
N ILE A 23 -38.96 13.73 -26.76
CA ILE A 23 -38.37 12.81 -25.76
C ILE A 23 -37.28 13.51 -24.97
N GLU A 24 -37.32 13.37 -23.65
CA GLU A 24 -36.33 13.94 -22.73
C GLU A 24 -35.48 12.85 -22.07
N ASN A 25 -36.02 11.64 -21.92
CA ASN A 25 -35.35 10.51 -21.29
C ASN A 25 -35.60 9.23 -22.10
N PHE A 26 -34.54 8.68 -22.68
CA PHE A 26 -34.60 7.46 -23.46
C PHE A 26 -33.72 6.38 -22.85
N ARG A 27 -34.31 5.25 -22.47
CA ARG A 27 -33.60 4.08 -21.95
C ARG A 27 -33.81 2.89 -22.86
N PHE A 28 -32.72 2.26 -23.26
CA PHE A 28 -32.70 1.08 -24.11
C PHE A 28 -31.58 0.13 -23.66
N ASN A 29 -31.42 -0.04 -22.35
CA ASN A 29 -30.41 -0.91 -21.75
C ASN A 29 -30.64 -2.38 -22.14
N ASN A 30 -29.57 -3.18 -22.15
CA ASN A 30 -29.60 -4.62 -22.43
C ASN A 30 -30.29 -4.94 -23.77
N ASN A 31 -29.80 -4.33 -24.83
CA ASN A 31 -30.28 -4.52 -26.19
C ASN A 31 -29.09 -4.87 -27.11
N ARG A 32 -29.26 -4.79 -28.43
CA ARG A 32 -28.22 -5.05 -29.44
C ARG A 32 -27.97 -3.83 -30.32
N VAL A 33 -28.25 -2.63 -29.80
CA VAL A 33 -28.10 -1.38 -30.54
C VAL A 33 -26.62 -1.10 -30.76
N SER A 34 -26.24 -0.80 -32.00
CA SER A 34 -24.89 -0.34 -32.34
C SER A 34 -24.87 1.05 -32.99
N ASP A 35 -25.98 1.45 -33.60
CA ASP A 35 -26.12 2.72 -34.31
C ASP A 35 -26.98 3.71 -33.52
N LEU A 36 -26.40 4.87 -33.20
CA LEU A 36 -27.09 5.97 -32.53
C LEU A 36 -27.60 7.04 -33.51
N SER A 37 -27.39 6.88 -34.83
CA SER A 37 -27.78 7.85 -35.85
C SER A 37 -29.22 8.39 -35.72
N PRO A 38 -30.24 7.58 -35.33
CA PRO A 38 -31.61 8.08 -35.16
C PRO A 38 -31.78 9.11 -34.03
N LEU A 39 -30.79 9.24 -33.13
CA LEU A 39 -30.83 10.18 -32.02
C LEU A 39 -30.35 11.60 -32.38
N GLY A 40 -29.69 11.78 -33.53
CA GLY A 40 -28.97 13.02 -33.87
C GLY A 40 -29.84 14.28 -33.99
N GLU A 41 -31.16 14.11 -34.13
CA GLU A 41 -32.10 15.24 -34.21
C GLU A 41 -33.00 15.38 -32.96
N LEU A 42 -32.70 14.65 -31.88
CA LEU A 42 -33.49 14.65 -30.64
C LEU A 42 -32.98 15.73 -29.69
N LEU A 43 -33.11 16.99 -30.09
CA LEU A 43 -32.51 18.14 -29.40
C LEU A 43 -33.00 18.37 -27.96
N ASN A 44 -34.10 17.73 -27.54
CA ASN A 44 -34.64 17.83 -26.19
C ASN A 44 -34.21 16.69 -25.25
N ILE A 45 -33.44 15.71 -25.75
CA ILE A 45 -33.04 14.56 -24.94
C ILE A 45 -31.99 14.99 -23.91
N LYS A 46 -32.26 14.67 -22.65
CA LYS A 46 -31.43 15.00 -21.49
C LYS A 46 -30.78 13.77 -20.89
N ILE A 47 -31.44 12.62 -20.99
CA ILE A 47 -31.01 11.38 -20.38
C ILE A 47 -30.98 10.28 -21.45
N ILE A 48 -29.82 9.65 -21.63
CA ILE A 48 -29.65 8.44 -22.41
C ILE A 48 -29.14 7.33 -21.49
N GLY A 49 -29.92 6.26 -21.36
CA GLY A 49 -29.48 4.99 -20.77
C GLY A 49 -29.32 3.93 -21.85
N ALA A 50 -28.09 3.51 -22.12
CA ALA A 50 -27.74 2.62 -23.21
C ALA A 50 -26.75 1.52 -22.79
N ASP A 51 -26.82 1.08 -21.53
CA ASP A 51 -25.94 0.07 -20.96
C ASP A 51 -26.12 -1.29 -21.66
N SER A 52 -25.06 -2.09 -21.71
CA SER A 52 -25.08 -3.45 -22.28
C SER A 52 -25.68 -3.48 -23.69
N ASN A 53 -25.04 -2.74 -24.60
CA ASN A 53 -25.34 -2.67 -26.03
C ASN A 53 -24.05 -2.95 -26.84
N GLN A 54 -24.08 -2.66 -28.15
CA GLN A 54 -22.95 -2.85 -29.07
C GLN A 54 -22.45 -1.50 -29.61
N ILE A 55 -22.59 -0.43 -28.83
CA ILE A 55 -22.24 0.92 -29.24
C ILE A 55 -20.71 1.06 -29.21
N SER A 56 -20.14 1.52 -30.32
CA SER A 56 -18.70 1.76 -30.47
C SER A 56 -18.37 3.19 -30.93
N SER A 57 -19.37 3.97 -31.37
CA SER A 57 -19.22 5.34 -31.83
C SER A 57 -20.24 6.25 -31.17
N LEU A 58 -19.79 7.42 -30.72
CA LEU A 58 -20.62 8.48 -30.12
C LEU A 58 -20.72 9.71 -31.02
N GLU A 59 -20.29 9.63 -32.28
CA GLU A 59 -20.23 10.79 -33.20
C GLU A 59 -21.58 11.49 -33.34
N THR A 60 -22.69 10.76 -33.30
CA THR A 60 -24.04 11.33 -33.36
C THR A 60 -24.35 12.26 -32.17
N LEU A 61 -23.74 12.03 -31.00
CA LEU A 61 -24.02 12.82 -29.80
C LEU A 61 -23.51 14.26 -29.91
N LYS A 62 -22.66 14.59 -30.89
CA LYS A 62 -22.24 15.97 -31.16
C LYS A 62 -23.42 16.89 -31.49
N ASP A 63 -24.48 16.31 -32.04
CA ASP A 63 -25.70 17.01 -32.48
C ASP A 63 -26.74 17.08 -31.34
N VAL A 64 -26.39 16.57 -30.15
CA VAL A 64 -27.26 16.46 -28.97
C VAL A 64 -26.62 17.17 -27.75
N PRO A 65 -26.46 18.51 -27.80
CA PRO A 65 -25.74 19.26 -26.76
C PRO A 65 -26.51 19.37 -25.44
N SER A 66 -27.81 19.09 -25.42
CA SER A 66 -28.70 19.17 -24.26
C SER A 66 -28.57 18.01 -23.27
N LEU A 67 -27.71 17.03 -23.58
CA LEU A 67 -27.54 15.83 -22.77
C LEU A 67 -26.97 16.18 -21.39
N GLU A 68 -27.65 15.74 -20.34
CA GLU A 68 -27.32 15.96 -18.92
C GLU A 68 -26.80 14.66 -18.26
N LEU A 69 -27.32 13.49 -18.63
CA LEU A 69 -26.88 12.19 -18.16
C LEU A 69 -26.69 11.21 -19.32
N LEU A 70 -25.52 10.57 -19.36
CA LEU A 70 -25.20 9.53 -20.33
C LEU A 70 -24.67 8.27 -19.64
N SER A 71 -25.38 7.16 -19.83
CA SER A 71 -24.95 5.83 -19.39
C SER A 71 -24.71 4.91 -20.58
N LEU A 72 -23.49 4.39 -20.68
CA LEU A 72 -22.97 3.53 -21.73
C LEU A 72 -22.14 2.39 -21.12
N VAL A 73 -22.51 1.93 -19.92
CA VAL A 73 -21.79 0.86 -19.22
C VAL A 73 -21.83 -0.41 -20.06
N ASN A 74 -20.72 -1.16 -20.11
CA ASN A 74 -20.63 -2.44 -20.81
C ASN A 74 -20.99 -2.32 -22.31
N ASN A 75 -20.24 -1.50 -23.02
CA ASN A 75 -20.30 -1.36 -24.48
C ASN A 75 -18.91 -1.70 -25.08
N GLY A 76 -18.71 -1.35 -26.36
CA GLY A 76 -17.44 -1.56 -27.07
C GLY A 76 -16.66 -0.27 -27.31
N LEU A 77 -16.80 0.74 -26.45
CA LEU A 77 -16.19 2.05 -26.68
C LEU A 77 -14.67 2.00 -26.56
N THR A 78 -13.98 2.49 -27.57
CA THR A 78 -12.51 2.68 -27.58
C THR A 78 -12.11 4.16 -27.58
N THR A 79 -13.09 5.05 -27.71
CA THR A 79 -12.95 6.51 -27.69
C THR A 79 -14.26 7.13 -27.20
N LEU A 80 -14.18 8.36 -26.68
CA LEU A 80 -15.32 9.18 -26.31
C LEU A 80 -15.64 10.26 -27.35
N ARG A 81 -15.05 10.18 -28.54
CA ARG A 81 -15.24 11.16 -29.61
C ARG A 81 -16.73 11.29 -29.97
N GLY A 82 -17.22 12.53 -29.94
CA GLY A 82 -18.62 12.88 -30.14
C GLY A 82 -19.26 13.58 -28.93
N ILE A 83 -18.77 13.34 -27.70
CA ILE A 83 -19.37 13.93 -26.49
C ILE A 83 -18.75 15.26 -26.06
N ALA A 84 -17.66 15.71 -26.68
CA ALA A 84 -16.93 16.92 -26.29
C ALA A 84 -17.76 18.23 -26.37
N ILE A 85 -18.91 18.19 -27.03
CA ILE A 85 -19.85 19.32 -27.20
C ILE A 85 -21.04 19.24 -26.22
N CYS A 86 -21.24 18.10 -25.53
CA CYS A 86 -22.32 17.88 -24.58
C CYS A 86 -22.03 18.56 -23.23
N THR A 87 -21.79 19.89 -23.24
CA THR A 87 -21.34 20.67 -22.07
C THR A 87 -22.36 20.73 -20.94
N SER A 88 -23.61 20.33 -21.18
CA SER A 88 -24.65 20.15 -20.16
C SER A 88 -24.49 18.87 -19.33
N LEU A 89 -23.58 17.95 -19.69
CA LEU A 89 -23.38 16.70 -18.97
C LEU A 89 -22.96 16.95 -17.52
N THR A 90 -23.72 16.37 -16.59
CA THR A 90 -23.42 16.32 -15.16
C THR A 90 -23.03 14.91 -14.72
N HIS A 91 -23.55 13.87 -15.40
CA HIS A 91 -23.30 12.47 -15.06
C HIS A 91 -22.89 11.66 -16.29
N LEU A 92 -21.75 10.98 -16.18
CA LEU A 92 -21.23 10.11 -17.24
C LEU A 92 -20.82 8.75 -16.69
N TRP A 93 -21.47 7.69 -17.16
CA TRP A 93 -21.16 6.31 -16.78
C TRP A 93 -20.71 5.52 -18.01
N ILE A 94 -19.43 5.17 -18.06
CA ILE A 94 -18.75 4.50 -19.18
C ILE A 94 -17.95 3.28 -18.72
N SER A 95 -18.28 2.73 -17.55
CA SER A 95 -17.60 1.55 -17.02
C SER A 95 -17.67 0.34 -17.96
N ARG A 96 -16.70 -0.57 -17.87
CA ARG A 96 -16.62 -1.78 -18.70
C ARG A 96 -16.59 -1.46 -20.19
N ASN A 97 -15.69 -0.59 -20.59
CA ASN A 97 -15.37 -0.27 -21.98
C ASN A 97 -13.85 -0.44 -22.19
N GLN A 98 -13.32 0.07 -23.30
CA GLN A 98 -11.89 -0.02 -23.66
C GLN A 98 -11.32 1.39 -23.90
N VAL A 99 -11.80 2.38 -23.16
CA VAL A 99 -11.42 3.79 -23.32
C VAL A 99 -10.02 4.02 -22.71
N PRO A 100 -9.03 4.50 -23.48
CA PRO A 100 -7.67 4.71 -22.96
C PRO A 100 -7.43 6.11 -22.38
N THR A 101 -8.29 7.08 -22.69
CA THR A 101 -8.09 8.49 -22.34
C THR A 101 -9.41 9.21 -22.10
N LEU A 102 -9.37 10.26 -21.29
CA LEU A 102 -10.51 11.14 -20.96
C LEU A 102 -10.43 12.51 -21.65
N THR A 103 -9.62 12.64 -22.71
CA THR A 103 -9.34 13.91 -23.42
C THR A 103 -10.59 14.66 -23.88
N GLU A 104 -11.60 13.93 -24.33
CA GLU A 104 -12.86 14.46 -24.85
C GLU A 104 -13.72 15.10 -23.75
N LEU A 105 -13.42 14.84 -22.48
CA LEU A 105 -14.12 15.43 -21.34
C LEU A 105 -13.63 16.85 -21.03
N TYR A 106 -12.53 17.32 -21.62
CA TYR A 106 -11.85 18.56 -21.21
C TYR A 106 -12.76 19.78 -21.04
N ASN A 107 -13.80 19.92 -21.87
CA ASN A 107 -14.74 21.05 -21.86
C ASN A 107 -16.04 20.78 -21.08
N LEU A 108 -16.21 19.59 -20.47
CA LEU A 108 -17.44 19.19 -19.79
C LEU A 108 -17.46 19.65 -18.34
N HIS A 109 -17.30 20.96 -18.14
CA HIS A 109 -17.09 21.58 -16.82
C HIS A 109 -18.22 21.41 -15.80
N ASN A 110 -19.40 20.96 -16.26
CA ASN A 110 -20.56 20.69 -15.42
C ASN A 110 -20.60 19.27 -14.85
N LEU A 111 -19.63 18.39 -15.16
CA LEU A 111 -19.62 17.05 -14.57
C LEU A 111 -19.52 17.10 -13.05
N GLU A 112 -20.45 16.39 -12.41
CA GLU A 112 -20.58 16.17 -10.97
C GLU A 112 -20.18 14.73 -10.63
N MET A 113 -20.46 13.78 -11.51
CA MET A 113 -20.09 12.38 -11.34
C MET A 113 -19.55 11.76 -12.63
N ILE A 114 -18.47 11.00 -12.49
CA ILE A 114 -17.96 10.15 -13.56
C ILE A 114 -17.67 8.73 -13.05
N GLU A 115 -18.11 7.74 -13.82
CA GLU A 115 -17.80 6.33 -13.61
C GLU A 115 -17.12 5.76 -14.87
N PHE A 116 -15.87 5.35 -14.73
CA PHE A 116 -15.08 4.76 -15.82
C PHE A 116 -14.33 3.51 -15.36
N ASN A 117 -14.91 2.77 -14.40
CA ASN A 117 -14.33 1.52 -13.90
C ASN A 117 -14.10 0.53 -15.05
N TYR A 118 -13.09 -0.33 -14.97
CA TYR A 118 -12.81 -1.34 -16.01
C TYR A 118 -12.65 -0.71 -17.40
N ASN A 119 -11.68 0.19 -17.53
CA ASN A 119 -11.23 0.80 -18.79
C ASN A 119 -9.69 0.72 -18.88
N LEU A 120 -9.09 1.49 -19.78
CA LEU A 120 -7.64 1.53 -20.00
C LEU A 120 -7.05 2.90 -19.66
N VAL A 121 -7.73 3.68 -18.81
CA VAL A 121 -7.34 5.07 -18.50
C VAL A 121 -6.06 5.07 -17.68
N ALA A 122 -5.03 5.76 -18.16
CA ALA A 122 -3.76 5.92 -17.44
C ALA A 122 -3.54 7.33 -16.87
N ASP A 123 -4.30 8.32 -17.38
CA ASP A 123 -4.16 9.73 -17.02
C ASP A 123 -5.54 10.38 -16.86
N ILE A 124 -5.75 11.01 -15.71
CA ILE A 124 -6.96 11.78 -15.41
C ILE A 124 -6.73 13.29 -15.43
N SER A 125 -5.56 13.77 -15.90
CA SER A 125 -5.27 15.20 -16.11
C SER A 125 -6.30 15.95 -16.97
N PRO A 126 -7.02 15.32 -17.94
CA PRO A 126 -8.14 15.98 -18.61
C PRO A 126 -9.24 16.46 -17.66
N LEU A 127 -9.32 15.91 -16.44
CA LEU A 127 -10.30 16.29 -15.44
C LEU A 127 -9.95 17.59 -14.68
N LYS A 128 -8.78 18.21 -14.89
CA LYS A 128 -8.28 19.33 -14.07
C LYS A 128 -9.20 20.55 -13.91
N ASN A 129 -10.07 20.81 -14.90
CA ASN A 129 -10.99 21.96 -14.88
C ASN A 129 -12.39 21.59 -14.35
N HIS A 130 -12.62 20.36 -13.87
CA HIS A 130 -13.94 19.88 -13.44
C HIS A 130 -14.17 20.18 -11.96
N VAL A 131 -14.28 21.47 -11.64
CA VAL A 131 -14.43 21.97 -10.26
C VAL A 131 -15.74 21.55 -9.59
N ASN A 132 -16.69 21.03 -10.36
CA ASN A 132 -17.98 20.53 -9.85
C ASN A 132 -17.97 19.03 -9.51
N LEU A 133 -16.91 18.29 -9.82
CA LEU A 133 -16.86 16.85 -9.53
C LEU A 133 -16.99 16.58 -8.04
N GLU A 134 -18.00 15.77 -7.71
CA GLU A 134 -18.28 15.27 -6.37
C GLU A 134 -17.84 13.81 -6.21
N ARG A 135 -17.91 13.02 -7.29
CA ARG A 135 -17.68 11.57 -7.24
C ARG A 135 -16.91 11.08 -8.47
N ILE A 136 -15.81 10.39 -8.23
CA ILE A 136 -14.98 9.77 -9.26
C ILE A 136 -14.84 8.28 -8.95
N TYR A 137 -15.28 7.43 -9.88
CA TYR A 137 -15.02 5.99 -9.84
C TYR A 137 -14.15 5.60 -11.03
N GLY A 138 -12.92 5.20 -10.75
CA GLY A 138 -11.92 4.85 -11.75
C GLY A 138 -11.20 3.54 -11.43
N ALA A 139 -11.82 2.61 -10.69
CA ALA A 139 -11.20 1.34 -10.35
C ALA A 139 -10.95 0.46 -11.60
N HIS A 140 -9.98 -0.44 -11.53
CA HIS A 140 -9.60 -1.31 -12.66
C HIS A 140 -9.23 -0.50 -13.92
N ASN A 141 -8.22 0.34 -13.77
CA ASN A 141 -7.63 1.15 -14.83
C ASN A 141 -6.09 1.08 -14.72
N GLN A 142 -5.37 2.04 -15.30
CA GLN A 142 -3.90 2.07 -15.36
C GLN A 142 -3.34 3.37 -14.77
N ILE A 143 -4.06 3.99 -13.82
CA ILE A 143 -3.70 5.30 -13.26
C ILE A 143 -2.53 5.16 -12.30
N ARG A 144 -1.35 5.64 -12.69
CA ARG A 144 -0.12 5.54 -11.88
C ARG A 144 0.30 6.84 -11.21
N ARG A 145 -0.28 7.97 -11.61
CA ARG A 145 0.06 9.31 -11.12
C ARG A 145 -1.17 10.22 -11.17
N LEU A 146 -1.15 11.23 -10.32
CA LEU A 146 -2.12 12.32 -10.33
C LEU A 146 -1.37 13.60 -10.67
N ASP A 147 -1.87 14.35 -11.64
CA ASP A 147 -1.29 15.62 -12.05
C ASP A 147 -1.49 16.68 -10.95
N ASP A 148 -0.48 17.51 -10.69
CA ASP A 148 -0.51 18.54 -9.65
C ASP A 148 -1.59 19.60 -9.88
N GLN A 149 -2.02 19.82 -11.13
CA GLN A 149 -3.08 20.76 -11.50
C GLN A 149 -4.48 20.27 -11.16
N LEU A 150 -4.66 19.00 -10.78
CA LEU A 150 -5.97 18.47 -10.41
C LEU A 150 -6.49 19.18 -9.14
N GLN A 151 -7.65 19.81 -9.24
CA GLN A 151 -8.31 20.48 -8.12
C GLN A 151 -9.78 20.08 -8.11
N PHE A 152 -10.20 19.39 -7.05
CA PHE A 152 -11.58 18.91 -6.91
C PHE A 152 -12.19 19.39 -5.58
N PRO A 153 -12.58 20.68 -5.49
CA PRO A 153 -13.00 21.30 -4.23
C PRO A 153 -14.33 20.76 -3.66
N LYS A 154 -15.07 19.95 -4.43
CA LYS A 154 -16.33 19.31 -4.02
C LYS A 154 -16.23 17.78 -3.90
N LEU A 155 -15.05 17.21 -4.13
CA LEU A 155 -14.90 15.76 -4.21
C LEU A 155 -15.16 15.12 -2.86
N SER A 156 -16.23 14.33 -2.79
CA SER A 156 -16.64 13.57 -1.60
C SER A 156 -16.26 12.09 -1.72
N LEU A 157 -16.12 11.56 -2.95
CA LEU A 157 -15.78 10.17 -3.19
C LEU A 157 -14.72 10.03 -4.28
N LEU A 158 -13.66 9.28 -3.96
CA LEU A 158 -12.63 8.87 -4.90
C LEU A 158 -12.37 7.36 -4.78
N GLU A 159 -12.70 6.61 -5.82
CA GLU A 159 -12.43 5.18 -5.91
C GLU A 159 -11.41 4.89 -7.02
N LEU A 160 -10.21 4.48 -6.63
CA LEU A 160 -9.08 4.20 -7.52
C LEU A 160 -8.45 2.82 -7.23
N GLY A 161 -9.21 1.85 -6.71
CA GLY A 161 -8.71 0.49 -6.55
C GLY A 161 -8.25 -0.15 -7.87
N TYR A 162 -7.30 -1.09 -7.83
CA TYR A 162 -6.81 -1.80 -9.01
C TYR A 162 -6.30 -0.88 -10.15
N ASN A 163 -5.43 0.08 -9.86
CA ASN A 163 -4.92 1.08 -10.82
C ASN A 163 -3.45 0.93 -11.23
N ASP A 164 -2.91 -0.27 -11.06
CA ASP A 164 -1.54 -0.59 -11.50
C ASP A 164 -0.41 0.10 -10.70
N PHE A 165 -0.65 0.35 -9.41
CA PHE A 165 0.40 0.71 -8.46
C PHE A 165 1.46 -0.39 -8.16
N PRO A 166 1.30 -1.69 -8.48
CA PRO A 166 2.33 -2.69 -8.24
C PRO A 166 3.75 -2.35 -8.72
N TYR A 167 3.88 -1.42 -9.66
CA TYR A 167 5.14 -0.96 -10.22
C TYR A 167 5.65 0.38 -9.66
N LEU A 168 4.96 0.99 -8.68
CA LEU A 168 5.41 2.24 -8.05
C LEU A 168 6.43 1.96 -6.95
N ASN A 169 7.56 2.67 -7.00
CA ASN A 169 8.50 2.75 -5.89
C ASN A 169 7.91 3.59 -4.74
N ASN A 170 8.58 3.58 -3.57
CA ASN A 170 8.09 4.30 -2.38
C ASN A 170 7.90 5.81 -2.63
N GLU A 171 8.79 6.45 -3.40
CA GLU A 171 8.69 7.88 -3.71
C GLU A 171 7.44 8.21 -4.52
N ALA A 172 7.14 7.41 -5.56
CA ALA A 172 5.97 7.61 -6.39
C ALA A 172 4.67 7.33 -5.63
N GLN A 173 4.66 6.34 -4.72
CA GLN A 173 3.52 6.13 -3.82
C GLN A 173 3.28 7.35 -2.93
N LEU A 174 4.33 7.91 -2.33
CA LEU A 174 4.20 9.12 -1.50
C LEU A 174 3.71 10.32 -2.30
N GLN A 175 4.23 10.57 -3.51
CA GLN A 175 3.75 11.64 -4.38
C GLN A 175 2.26 11.48 -4.71
N PHE A 176 1.84 10.27 -5.05
CA PHE A 176 0.45 9.95 -5.34
C PHE A 176 -0.46 10.22 -4.13
N LEU A 177 -0.10 9.71 -2.95
CA LEU A 177 -0.87 9.88 -1.72
C LEU A 177 -0.88 11.34 -1.24
N ASN A 178 0.24 12.06 -1.36
CA ASN A 178 0.31 13.49 -1.07
C ASN A 178 -0.65 14.30 -1.95
N LYS A 179 -0.87 13.87 -3.20
CA LYS A 179 -1.86 14.52 -4.06
C LYS A 179 -3.28 14.24 -3.58
N ILE A 180 -3.60 13.00 -3.21
CA ILE A 180 -4.92 12.66 -2.63
C ILE A 180 -5.17 13.41 -1.33
N ALA A 181 -4.15 13.60 -0.49
CA ALA A 181 -4.23 14.33 0.77
C ALA A 181 -4.67 15.81 0.62
N GLN A 182 -4.63 16.37 -0.60
CA GLN A 182 -5.13 17.72 -0.91
C GLN A 182 -6.65 17.75 -1.10
N PHE A 183 -7.31 16.61 -1.34
CA PHE A 183 -8.76 16.51 -1.52
C PHE A 183 -9.45 16.36 -0.14
N THR A 184 -9.35 17.40 0.69
CA THR A 184 -9.78 17.38 2.10
C THR A 184 -11.30 17.27 2.30
N THR A 185 -12.09 17.38 1.23
CA THR A 185 -13.54 17.16 1.22
C THR A 185 -13.95 15.68 1.13
N LEU A 186 -12.98 14.76 0.96
CA LEU A 186 -13.27 13.34 0.83
C LEU A 186 -13.95 12.77 2.07
N GLU A 187 -15.07 12.08 1.84
CA GLU A 187 -15.80 11.27 2.80
C GLU A 187 -15.64 9.76 2.52
N ALA A 188 -15.34 9.39 1.27
CA ALA A 188 -15.11 8.02 0.87
C ALA A 188 -13.86 7.90 -0.01
N LEU A 189 -12.96 6.99 0.37
CA LEU A 189 -11.72 6.74 -0.36
C LEU A 189 -11.49 5.24 -0.57
N GLY A 190 -11.31 4.84 -1.82
CA GLY A 190 -10.94 3.49 -2.18
C GLY A 190 -9.60 3.43 -2.90
N LEU A 191 -8.68 2.66 -2.34
CA LEU A 191 -7.33 2.41 -2.85
C LEU A 191 -6.98 0.92 -2.70
N SER A 192 -7.97 0.03 -2.81
CA SER A 192 -7.74 -1.41 -2.70
C SER A 192 -6.89 -1.95 -3.86
N ASN A 193 -6.12 -3.02 -3.65
CA ASN A 193 -5.33 -3.68 -4.70
C ASN A 193 -4.36 -2.74 -5.43
N ASN A 194 -3.56 -2.02 -4.66
CA ASN A 194 -2.67 -0.98 -5.15
C ASN A 194 -1.26 -1.10 -4.55
N ASN A 195 -0.88 -2.25 -3.99
CA ASN A 195 0.46 -2.50 -3.45
C ASN A 195 1.02 -1.42 -2.49
N LEU A 196 0.15 -0.65 -1.84
CA LEU A 196 0.55 0.44 -0.96
C LEU A 196 1.28 -0.11 0.26
N SER A 197 2.47 0.41 0.54
CA SER A 197 3.24 0.06 1.75
C SER A 197 3.01 1.05 2.90
N THR A 198 2.43 2.21 2.61
CA THR A 198 2.09 3.25 3.58
C THR A 198 0.83 4.00 3.16
N ILE A 199 0.20 4.64 4.14
CA ILE A 199 -0.88 5.62 3.95
C ILE A 199 -0.61 6.92 4.73
N GLU A 200 0.61 7.11 5.26
CA GLU A 200 0.96 8.24 6.13
C GLU A 200 0.51 9.62 5.60
N PRO A 201 0.65 9.96 4.30
CA PRO A 201 0.20 11.24 3.79
C PRO A 201 -1.29 11.54 3.96
N LEU A 202 -2.13 10.52 4.18
CA LEU A 202 -3.58 10.68 4.26
C LEU A 202 -4.07 11.21 5.61
N GLU A 203 -3.18 11.50 6.57
CA GLU A 203 -3.53 11.98 7.92
C GLU A 203 -4.42 13.24 7.95
N SER A 204 -4.37 14.08 6.91
CA SER A 204 -5.16 15.30 6.79
C SER A 204 -6.63 15.08 6.43
N LEU A 205 -7.01 13.88 5.97
CA LEU A 205 -8.35 13.56 5.45
C LEU A 205 -9.33 13.22 6.60
N VAL A 206 -9.52 14.17 7.52
CA VAL A 206 -10.29 13.98 8.76
C VAL A 206 -11.79 13.74 8.56
N ASN A 207 -12.32 14.01 7.37
CA ASN A 207 -13.74 13.85 7.01
C ASN A 207 -14.08 12.43 6.51
N LEU A 208 -13.10 11.53 6.41
CA LEU A 208 -13.33 10.18 5.90
C LEU A 208 -14.31 9.40 6.78
N ARG A 209 -15.30 8.79 6.12
CA ARG A 209 -16.33 7.92 6.68
C ARG A 209 -16.18 6.48 6.22
N SER A 210 -15.79 6.29 4.96
CA SER A 210 -15.62 4.98 4.32
C SER A 210 -14.23 4.86 3.67
N VAL A 211 -13.48 3.84 4.07
CA VAL A 211 -12.10 3.65 3.60
C VAL A 211 -11.88 2.20 3.15
N PHE A 212 -11.47 1.99 1.90
CA PHE A 212 -11.23 0.67 1.32
C PHE A 212 -9.75 0.54 0.92
N LEU A 213 -9.00 -0.26 1.68
CA LEU A 213 -7.56 -0.50 1.54
C LEU A 213 -7.22 -1.98 1.37
N THR A 214 -8.20 -2.82 1.05
CA THR A 214 -8.04 -4.28 0.92
C THR A 214 -6.90 -4.63 -0.06
N ALA A 215 -6.15 -5.68 0.24
CA ALA A 215 -5.10 -6.22 -0.63
C ALA A 215 -4.04 -5.18 -1.02
N ASN A 216 -3.45 -4.53 -0.02
CA ASN A 216 -2.24 -3.73 -0.16
C ASN A 216 -1.07 -4.42 0.58
N LYS A 217 -0.03 -3.68 0.96
CA LYS A 217 1.14 -4.15 1.70
C LYS A 217 1.30 -3.40 3.02
N LEU A 218 0.19 -2.96 3.61
CA LEU A 218 0.20 -2.14 4.82
C LEU A 218 0.42 -3.03 6.04
N THR A 219 1.43 -2.71 6.85
CA THR A 219 1.58 -3.28 8.19
C THR A 219 0.97 -2.37 9.26
N SER A 220 0.85 -1.07 8.99
CA SER A 220 0.26 -0.10 9.90
C SER A 220 -0.82 0.71 9.21
N ILE A 221 -1.91 0.96 9.94
CA ILE A 221 -2.98 1.88 9.55
C ILE A 221 -3.31 2.90 10.67
N ASP A 222 -2.39 3.08 11.62
CA ASP A 222 -2.53 4.02 12.75
C ASP A 222 -2.59 5.49 12.32
N THR A 223 -2.26 5.81 11.07
CA THR A 223 -2.56 7.11 10.43
C THR A 223 -4.03 7.49 10.55
N LEU A 224 -4.93 6.51 10.57
CA LEU A 224 -6.39 6.72 10.63
C LEU A 224 -6.94 6.96 12.06
N LYS A 225 -6.07 7.00 13.09
CA LYS A 225 -6.48 7.09 14.50
C LYS A 225 -7.28 8.34 14.86
N ASN A 226 -7.00 9.45 14.17
CA ASN A 226 -7.59 10.76 14.46
C ASN A 226 -8.77 11.09 13.53
N MET A 227 -9.36 10.08 12.87
CA MET A 227 -10.51 10.22 11.98
C MET A 227 -11.76 9.64 12.66
N PRO A 228 -12.49 10.45 13.47
CA PRO A 228 -13.57 9.95 14.34
C PRO A 228 -14.80 9.49 13.56
N GLU A 229 -15.01 9.99 12.35
CA GLU A 229 -16.20 9.73 11.52
C GLU A 229 -16.12 8.43 10.70
N ILE A 230 -14.99 7.71 10.74
CA ILE A 230 -14.84 6.42 10.04
C ILE A 230 -15.84 5.42 10.63
N SER A 231 -16.84 5.09 9.83
CA SER A 231 -17.89 4.13 10.12
C SER A 231 -17.70 2.82 9.35
N PHE A 232 -16.96 2.86 8.23
CA PHE A 232 -16.58 1.70 7.44
C PHE A 232 -15.09 1.75 7.07
N LEU A 233 -14.34 0.73 7.45
CA LEU A 233 -12.93 0.55 7.10
C LEU A 233 -12.68 -0.91 6.77
N ASN A 234 -12.26 -1.18 5.53
CA ASN A 234 -11.82 -2.49 5.11
C ASN A 234 -10.37 -2.43 4.64
N ALA A 235 -9.45 -2.88 5.48
CA ALA A 235 -8.01 -2.99 5.21
C ALA A 235 -7.53 -4.45 5.31
N ARG A 236 -8.37 -5.40 4.89
CA ARG A 236 -8.03 -6.83 4.91
C ARG A 236 -7.02 -7.24 3.85
N ASP A 237 -6.57 -8.48 3.96
CA ASP A 237 -5.80 -9.19 2.94
C ASP A 237 -4.48 -8.49 2.58
N GLN A 238 -3.87 -7.78 3.53
CA GLN A 238 -2.55 -7.20 3.31
C GLN A 238 -1.52 -8.30 3.10
N LEU A 239 -0.68 -8.19 2.08
CA LEU A 239 0.36 -9.18 1.78
C LEU A 239 1.73 -8.52 1.80
N VAL A 240 2.53 -8.83 2.80
CA VAL A 240 3.83 -8.22 3.03
C VAL A 240 4.91 -9.27 2.83
N SER A 241 5.88 -8.98 1.96
CA SER A 241 7.04 -9.85 1.72
C SER A 241 8.33 -9.07 1.93
N PRO A 242 8.81 -8.96 3.18
CA PRO A 242 10.03 -8.24 3.49
C PRO A 242 11.28 -8.91 2.92
N SER A 243 12.43 -8.26 3.06
CA SER A 243 13.72 -8.86 2.74
C SER A 243 14.03 -10.09 3.61
N VAL A 244 14.99 -10.89 3.19
CA VAL A 244 15.43 -12.09 3.93
C VAL A 244 15.83 -11.73 5.36
N ALA A 245 15.41 -12.56 6.33
CA ALA A 245 15.82 -12.49 7.73
C ALA A 245 16.77 -13.63 8.10
N THR A 246 17.46 -13.50 9.23
CA THR A 246 18.25 -14.59 9.84
C THR A 246 17.49 -15.14 11.05
N VAL A 247 17.45 -16.46 11.21
CA VAL A 247 16.78 -17.11 12.35
C VAL A 247 17.37 -16.59 13.67
N TYR A 248 16.52 -16.35 14.66
CA TYR A 248 16.82 -15.77 15.98
C TYR A 248 17.30 -14.31 15.97
N THR A 249 17.32 -13.63 14.82
CA THR A 249 17.63 -12.20 14.73
C THR A 249 16.34 -11.38 14.59
N PRO A 250 16.14 -10.32 15.41
CA PRO A 250 15.01 -9.41 15.26
C PRO A 250 14.96 -8.74 13.89
N PHE A 251 13.82 -8.86 13.22
CA PHE A 251 13.53 -8.17 11.96
C PHE A 251 12.46 -7.09 12.20
N PRO A 252 12.75 -5.80 11.95
CA PRO A 252 11.79 -4.73 12.17
C PRO A 252 10.53 -4.88 11.31
N LEU A 253 9.38 -4.93 11.96
CA LEU A 253 8.09 -5.05 11.31
C LEU A 253 7.00 -4.52 12.25
N ARG A 254 6.64 -3.25 12.14
CA ARG A 254 5.64 -2.63 13.00
C ARG A 254 4.22 -2.89 12.47
N ILE A 255 3.44 -3.67 13.21
CA ILE A 255 2.04 -4.00 12.89
C ILE A 255 1.11 -3.25 13.83
N ARG A 256 0.29 -2.34 13.31
CA ARG A 256 -0.63 -1.53 14.13
C ARG A 256 -1.98 -1.35 13.45
N ASP A 257 -3.04 -1.56 14.22
CA ASP A 257 -4.40 -1.27 13.78
C ASP A 257 -4.68 0.24 13.73
N ARG A 258 -5.93 0.59 13.40
CA ARG A 258 -6.33 2.01 13.26
C ARG A 258 -6.19 2.82 14.55
N PHE A 259 -6.16 2.16 15.71
CA PHE A 259 -6.05 2.81 17.02
C PHE A 259 -4.60 2.85 17.52
N GLY A 260 -3.64 2.38 16.71
CA GLY A 260 -2.25 2.25 17.11
C GLY A 260 -2.01 1.08 18.07
N GLN A 261 -2.94 0.12 18.13
CA GLN A 261 -2.84 -1.07 18.97
C GLN A 261 -2.29 -2.25 18.18
N LEU A 262 -1.69 -3.20 18.88
CA LEU A 262 -1.23 -4.45 18.30
C LEU A 262 -2.45 -5.37 18.04
N PRO A 263 -2.76 -5.73 16.78
CA PRO A 263 -3.78 -6.74 16.49
C PRO A 263 -3.37 -8.13 17.00
N GLU A 264 -4.30 -9.08 16.93
CA GLU A 264 -3.98 -10.48 17.24
C GLU A 264 -3.00 -11.03 16.20
N ILE A 265 -1.94 -11.69 16.67
CA ILE A 265 -0.88 -12.26 15.83
C ILE A 265 -0.92 -13.78 15.93
N VAL A 266 -0.90 -14.45 14.78
CA VAL A 266 -0.85 -15.91 14.67
C VAL A 266 0.35 -16.32 13.83
N PHE A 267 1.12 -17.28 14.32
CA PHE A 267 2.29 -17.82 13.64
C PHE A 267 1.95 -19.19 13.03
N ASP A 268 2.20 -19.36 11.74
CA ASP A 268 2.13 -20.67 11.09
C ASP A 268 3.37 -21.52 11.37
N HIS A 269 4.48 -20.85 11.68
CA HIS A 269 5.79 -21.45 11.90
C HIS A 269 6.41 -20.89 13.19
N PRO A 270 7.32 -21.62 13.87
CA PRO A 270 7.94 -21.15 15.11
C PRO A 270 8.55 -19.74 14.99
N GLY A 271 8.07 -18.83 15.83
CA GLY A 271 8.56 -17.46 15.90
C GLY A 271 7.95 -16.70 17.07
N THR A 272 8.42 -15.47 17.27
CA THR A 272 7.91 -14.54 18.27
C THR A 272 7.77 -13.15 17.69
N TYR A 273 6.87 -12.35 18.27
CA TYR A 273 6.67 -10.95 17.93
C TYR A 273 6.66 -10.12 19.21
N ASP A 274 7.53 -9.11 19.31
CA ASP A 274 7.66 -8.26 20.51
C ASP A 274 6.83 -6.96 20.42
N GLY A 275 6.08 -6.78 19.32
CA GLY A 275 5.35 -5.55 19.02
C GLY A 275 6.07 -4.65 18.01
N GLU A 276 7.38 -4.78 17.81
CA GLU A 276 8.16 -3.97 16.87
C GLU A 276 8.94 -4.84 15.87
N ASN A 277 9.33 -6.05 16.29
CA ASN A 277 10.16 -6.98 15.54
C ASN A 277 9.53 -8.37 15.51
N VAL A 278 9.66 -9.02 14.36
CA VAL A 278 9.47 -10.47 14.23
C VAL A 278 10.80 -11.20 14.39
N ILE A 279 10.79 -12.32 15.10
CA ILE A 279 11.94 -13.23 15.23
C ILE A 279 11.47 -14.60 14.76
N TRP A 280 12.10 -15.14 13.73
CA TRP A 280 11.86 -16.51 13.26
C TRP A 280 12.72 -17.49 14.02
N HIS A 281 12.19 -18.65 14.40
CA HIS A 281 12.92 -19.72 15.09
C HIS A 281 13.23 -20.92 14.18
N GLU A 282 12.79 -20.87 12.92
CA GLU A 282 13.06 -21.90 11.91
C GLU A 282 13.49 -21.26 10.58
N ALA A 283 14.38 -21.94 9.86
CA ALA A 283 14.82 -21.52 8.54
C ALA A 283 13.84 -22.01 7.45
N GLY A 284 13.68 -21.25 6.39
CA GLY A 284 12.71 -21.53 5.33
C GLY A 284 11.79 -20.34 5.07
N THR A 285 10.70 -20.58 4.34
CA THR A 285 9.66 -19.57 4.14
C THR A 285 8.70 -19.63 5.32
N ASN A 286 8.70 -18.60 6.16
CA ASN A 286 7.85 -18.52 7.34
C ASN A 286 6.73 -17.50 7.12
N ASN A 287 5.61 -17.75 7.79
CA ASN A 287 4.45 -16.87 7.75
C ASN A 287 3.99 -16.47 9.16
N LEU A 288 3.53 -15.23 9.27
CA LEU A 288 2.71 -14.77 10.38
C LEU A 288 1.49 -14.04 9.82
N HIS A 289 0.39 -14.13 10.53
CA HIS A 289 -0.88 -13.51 10.19
C HIS A 289 -1.28 -12.54 11.29
N TRP A 290 -2.03 -11.52 10.93
CA TRP A 290 -2.70 -10.67 11.90
C TRP A 290 -4.15 -10.42 11.51
N TYR A 291 -4.98 -10.17 12.53
CA TYR A 291 -6.36 -9.75 12.35
C TYR A 291 -6.88 -8.97 13.56
N THR A 292 -7.85 -8.09 13.32
CA THR A 292 -8.59 -7.39 14.37
C THR A 292 -9.87 -8.15 14.73
N THR A 293 -10.07 -8.43 16.02
CA THR A 293 -11.32 -8.99 16.55
C THR A 293 -12.19 -7.86 17.09
N GLY A 294 -13.43 -7.65 16.59
CA GLY A 294 -14.31 -6.68 17.25
C GLY A 294 -15.42 -5.99 16.45
N GLY A 295 -15.58 -6.23 15.15
CA GLY A 295 -16.74 -5.70 14.42
C GLY A 295 -16.58 -5.75 12.90
N ALA A 296 -17.66 -6.10 12.20
CA ALA A 296 -17.66 -6.28 10.74
C ALA A 296 -17.38 -5.00 9.94
N SER A 297 -17.50 -3.82 10.55
CA SER A 297 -17.36 -2.54 9.86
C SER A 297 -15.95 -1.98 9.87
N ILE A 298 -15.05 -2.52 10.71
CA ILE A 298 -13.66 -2.06 10.82
C ILE A 298 -12.77 -3.29 10.86
N GLU A 299 -12.17 -3.60 9.73
CA GLU A 299 -11.36 -4.80 9.54
C GLU A 299 -9.94 -4.44 9.10
N PHE A 300 -8.96 -5.02 9.77
CA PHE A 300 -7.56 -4.96 9.37
C PHE A 300 -6.93 -6.34 9.55
N SER A 301 -6.43 -6.91 8.46
CA SER A 301 -5.81 -8.23 8.47
C SER A 301 -4.77 -8.36 7.39
N GLY A 302 -3.86 -9.30 7.57
CA GLY A 302 -2.86 -9.59 6.56
C GLY A 302 -1.94 -10.72 6.94
N THR A 303 -0.99 -10.95 6.04
CA THR A 303 0.01 -12.01 6.13
C THR A 303 1.37 -11.44 5.78
N VAL A 304 2.37 -11.80 6.59
CA VAL A 304 3.78 -11.66 6.24
C VAL A 304 4.26 -12.99 5.72
N ILE A 305 4.93 -12.98 4.58
CA ILE A 305 5.65 -14.14 4.04
C ILE A 305 7.11 -13.73 3.94
N GLN A 306 7.99 -14.35 4.74
CA GLN A 306 9.40 -13.97 4.80
C GLN A 306 10.31 -15.19 4.74
N GLN A 307 11.36 -15.10 3.92
CA GLN A 307 12.41 -16.10 3.91
C GLN A 307 13.35 -15.88 5.10
N ALA A 308 13.56 -16.90 5.93
CA ALA A 308 14.56 -16.93 6.98
C ALA A 308 15.70 -17.88 6.61
N ILE A 309 16.95 -17.42 6.74
CA ILE A 309 18.14 -18.24 6.51
C ILE A 309 18.73 -18.77 7.83
N PRO A 310 19.33 -19.98 7.82
CA PRO A 310 19.96 -20.53 9.01
C PRO A 310 21.02 -19.61 9.58
N ASP A 311 21.12 -19.61 10.91
CA ASP A 311 22.21 -18.97 11.63
C ASP A 311 23.46 -19.87 11.60
N TYR A 312 24.61 -19.33 11.18
CA TYR A 312 25.89 -20.04 11.13
C TYR A 312 26.73 -19.80 12.38
N ARG A 313 27.79 -20.61 12.56
CA ARG A 313 28.77 -20.39 13.64
C ARG A 313 29.55 -19.10 13.33
N PRO A 314 29.70 -18.17 14.29
CA PRO A 314 30.49 -16.95 14.06
C PRO A 314 31.97 -17.24 13.83
N SER A 315 32.68 -16.36 13.13
CA SER A 315 34.14 -16.38 13.07
C SER A 315 34.75 -16.29 14.48
N GLN A 316 35.95 -16.85 14.65
CA GLN A 316 36.77 -16.62 15.84
C GLN A 316 36.96 -15.09 16.05
N PRO A 317 36.83 -14.58 17.30
CA PRO A 317 37.22 -13.22 17.60
C PRO A 317 38.68 -12.95 17.18
N GLY A 318 38.95 -11.74 16.71
CA GLY A 318 40.27 -11.38 16.21
C GLY A 318 41.25 -11.06 17.34
N ARG A 319 42.22 -10.18 17.04
CA ARG A 319 43.35 -9.96 17.93
C ARG A 319 42.93 -9.41 19.30
N ILE A 320 43.38 -10.07 20.37
CA ILE A 320 43.21 -9.62 21.75
C ILE A 320 44.27 -8.58 22.10
N ARG A 321 43.86 -7.55 22.86
CA ARG A 321 44.68 -6.46 23.37
C ARG A 321 44.33 -6.21 24.83
N TYR A 322 45.29 -5.67 25.59
CA TYR A 322 45.07 -5.38 26.99
C TYR A 322 45.82 -4.15 27.46
N THR A 323 45.17 -3.40 28.36
CA THR A 323 45.71 -2.20 29.01
C THR A 323 45.66 -2.39 30.51
N PHE A 324 46.81 -2.32 31.17
CA PHE A 324 46.91 -2.47 32.62
C PHE A 324 46.55 -1.17 33.34
N ASN A 325 45.61 -1.26 34.28
CA ASN A 325 45.24 -0.18 35.19
C ASN A 325 45.65 -0.55 36.62
N PRO A 326 45.79 0.41 37.55
CA PRO A 326 46.23 0.12 38.92
C PRO A 326 45.38 -0.93 39.66
N ARG A 327 44.09 -1.06 39.32
CA ARG A 327 43.15 -1.98 39.99
C ARG A 327 42.39 -2.94 39.05
N SER A 328 42.76 -2.99 37.78
CA SER A 328 42.11 -3.86 36.78
C SER A 328 42.99 -4.03 35.55
N THR A 329 42.57 -4.88 34.62
CA THR A 329 43.09 -4.94 33.26
C THR A 329 41.92 -4.80 32.30
N THR A 330 41.95 -3.80 31.43
CA THR A 330 40.98 -3.70 30.34
C THR A 330 41.44 -4.63 29.22
N VAL A 331 40.59 -5.56 28.80
CA VAL A 331 40.84 -6.48 27.69
C VAL A 331 39.88 -6.15 26.56
N THR A 332 40.41 -5.95 25.35
CA THR A 332 39.63 -5.68 24.14
C THR A 332 40.01 -6.67 23.05
N TRP A 333 39.11 -6.91 22.10
CA TRP A 333 39.36 -7.78 20.95
C TRP A 333 38.73 -7.22 19.69
N GLU A 334 39.21 -7.68 18.54
CA GLU A 334 38.52 -7.42 17.27
C GLU A 334 37.25 -8.29 17.19
N PRO A 335 36.07 -7.71 16.96
CA PRO A 335 34.81 -8.45 16.93
C PRO A 335 34.73 -9.40 15.74
N SER A 336 33.92 -10.45 15.85
CA SER A 336 33.56 -11.30 14.71
C SER A 336 32.71 -10.50 13.72
N VAL A 337 33.08 -10.51 12.43
CA VAL A 337 32.50 -9.60 11.40
C VAL A 337 31.66 -10.31 10.34
N ASP A 338 31.66 -11.64 10.30
CA ASP A 338 30.97 -12.44 9.28
C ASP A 338 29.51 -12.77 9.63
N HIS A 339 29.01 -12.27 10.77
CA HIS A 339 27.76 -12.72 11.36
C HIS A 339 26.80 -11.56 11.65
N TYR A 340 25.56 -11.65 11.17
CA TYR A 340 24.51 -10.62 11.33
C TYR A 340 23.87 -10.58 12.73
N GLY A 341 24.49 -11.17 13.76
CA GLY A 341 23.85 -11.30 15.08
C GLY A 341 24.70 -12.00 16.14
N ILE A 342 25.80 -11.38 16.57
CA ILE A 342 26.45 -11.75 17.82
C ILE A 342 25.56 -11.29 18.97
N SER A 343 25.13 -12.23 19.81
CA SER A 343 24.31 -11.92 20.98
C SER A 343 25.15 -11.40 22.14
N HIS A 344 26.32 -12.02 22.36
CA HIS A 344 27.30 -11.65 23.38
C HIS A 344 28.62 -12.40 23.13
N TYR A 345 29.64 -12.02 23.88
CA TYR A 345 30.90 -12.73 24.04
C TYR A 345 30.95 -13.34 25.43
N GLU A 346 31.50 -14.56 25.51
CA GLU A 346 31.85 -15.21 26.76
C GLU A 346 33.34 -15.00 27.05
N PHE A 347 33.67 -14.50 28.24
CA PHE A 347 35.03 -14.27 28.70
C PHE A 347 35.41 -15.33 29.75
N TYR A 348 36.44 -16.11 29.43
CA TYR A 348 36.98 -17.14 30.30
C TYR A 348 38.35 -16.76 30.82
N LEU A 349 38.60 -17.09 32.09
CA LEU A 349 39.89 -16.95 32.75
C LEU A 349 40.24 -18.29 33.41
N TRP A 350 41.39 -18.87 33.07
CA TRP A 350 41.76 -20.26 33.45
C TRP A 350 40.65 -21.28 33.15
N ASP A 351 40.03 -21.18 31.97
CA ASP A 351 38.92 -22.04 31.51
C ASP A 351 37.61 -21.93 32.31
N PHE A 352 37.52 -21.02 33.28
CA PHE A 352 36.27 -20.69 33.96
C PHE A 352 35.59 -19.51 33.27
N LEU A 353 34.31 -19.65 32.94
CA LEU A 353 33.49 -18.53 32.46
C LEU A 353 33.33 -17.53 33.62
N ILE A 354 33.90 -16.34 33.47
CA ILE A 354 33.83 -15.32 34.52
C ILE A 354 32.88 -14.17 34.16
N ALA A 355 32.61 -13.93 32.88
CA ALA A 355 31.69 -12.88 32.44
C ALA A 355 31.14 -13.10 31.04
N THR A 356 30.04 -12.40 30.74
CA THR A 356 29.53 -12.21 29.38
C THR A 356 29.35 -10.72 29.09
N THR A 357 29.60 -10.29 27.85
CA THR A 357 29.47 -8.89 27.44
C THR A 357 28.96 -8.78 26.01
N THR A 358 28.18 -7.75 25.69
CA THR A 358 27.74 -7.46 24.31
C THR A 358 28.78 -6.68 23.52
N GLU A 359 29.67 -5.98 24.21
CA GLU A 359 30.74 -5.18 23.62
C GLU A 359 32.03 -6.01 23.49
N PRO A 360 32.90 -5.72 22.51
CA PRO A 360 34.18 -6.41 22.34
C PRO A 360 35.25 -5.94 23.36
N GLU A 361 34.82 -5.72 24.61
CA GLU A 361 35.61 -5.21 25.73
C GLU A 361 35.11 -5.82 27.05
N PHE A 362 36.07 -6.13 27.92
CA PHE A 362 35.81 -6.54 29.30
C PHE A 362 36.86 -5.95 30.25
N ILE A 363 36.40 -5.42 31.39
CA ILE A 363 37.28 -4.94 32.46
C ILE A 363 37.49 -6.06 33.47
N ALA A 364 38.63 -6.76 33.34
CA ALA A 364 39.00 -7.86 34.22
C ALA A 364 39.62 -7.32 35.50
N GLU A 365 38.86 -7.35 36.60
CA GLU A 365 39.40 -6.97 37.89
C GLU A 365 40.31 -8.06 38.50
N ASP A 366 40.14 -9.33 38.17
CA ASP A 366 40.96 -10.40 38.78
C ASP A 366 42.40 -10.45 38.26
N ILE A 367 42.67 -9.77 37.13
CA ILE A 367 44.00 -9.65 36.54
C ILE A 367 44.69 -8.42 37.15
N ARG A 368 45.00 -8.45 38.45
CA ARG A 368 45.57 -7.32 39.22
C ARG A 368 47.02 -7.53 39.67
N HIS A 369 47.45 -8.78 39.82
CA HIS A 369 48.73 -9.12 40.43
C HIS A 369 49.74 -9.65 39.41
N HIS A 370 51.00 -9.76 39.82
CA HIS A 370 52.01 -10.37 39.00
C HIS A 370 51.66 -11.83 38.69
N GLY A 371 51.59 -12.20 37.41
CA GLY A 371 51.23 -13.55 37.02
C GLY A 371 50.97 -13.73 35.54
N GLN A 372 50.63 -14.98 35.20
CA GLN A 372 50.19 -15.40 33.88
C GLN A 372 48.70 -15.72 33.94
N TYR A 373 47.94 -15.08 33.06
CA TYR A 373 46.48 -15.16 33.03
C TYR A 373 46.04 -15.63 31.64
N PRO A 374 45.85 -16.94 31.44
CA PRO A 374 45.30 -17.48 30.20
C PRO A 374 43.85 -17.04 30.09
N ILE A 375 43.54 -16.37 28.98
CA ILE A 375 42.21 -15.88 28.68
C ILE A 375 41.69 -16.51 27.40
N THR A 376 40.40 -16.78 27.38
CA THR A 376 39.70 -17.28 26.19
C THR A 376 38.45 -16.44 25.96
N ILE A 377 38.25 -16.02 24.72
CA ILE A 377 37.10 -15.23 24.30
C ILE A 377 36.36 -16.01 23.23
N ILE A 378 35.05 -16.20 23.43
CA ILE A 378 34.19 -16.93 22.49
C ILE A 378 33.04 -16.01 22.08
N ALA A 379 32.84 -15.81 20.78
CA ALA A 379 31.66 -15.13 20.27
C ALA A 379 30.46 -16.09 20.25
N VAL A 380 29.30 -15.61 20.69
CA VAL A 380 28.06 -16.40 20.74
C VAL A 380 26.99 -15.74 19.88
N SER A 381 26.48 -16.44 18.86
CA SER A 381 25.41 -15.93 18.01
C SER A 381 24.05 -15.89 18.71
N ASN A 382 23.05 -15.24 18.09
CA ASN A 382 21.66 -15.23 18.55
C ASN A 382 21.04 -16.65 18.66
N SER A 383 21.46 -17.60 17.81
CA SER A 383 21.06 -19.01 17.93
C SER A 383 21.89 -19.81 18.96
N ARG A 384 22.73 -19.13 19.75
CA ARG A 384 23.66 -19.71 20.73
C ARG A 384 24.77 -20.57 20.11
N ARG A 385 25.11 -20.37 18.83
CA ARG A 385 26.30 -21.01 18.23
C ARG A 385 27.55 -20.27 18.70
N LYS A 386 28.50 -21.03 19.24
CA LYS A 386 29.79 -20.54 19.72
C LYS A 386 30.82 -20.57 18.61
N SER A 387 31.63 -19.53 18.46
CA SER A 387 32.81 -19.49 17.58
C SER A 387 33.89 -20.48 18.01
N ASP A 388 34.97 -20.57 17.23
CA ASP A 388 36.24 -21.05 17.79
C ASP A 388 36.78 -20.07 18.84
N PRO A 389 37.51 -20.55 19.86
CA PRO A 389 38.01 -19.71 20.95
C PRO A 389 39.20 -18.85 20.50
N ALA A 390 39.15 -17.55 20.76
CA ALA A 390 40.32 -16.68 20.68
C ALA A 390 41.08 -16.76 22.01
N PHE A 391 42.33 -17.21 21.97
CA PHE A 391 43.15 -17.43 23.16
C PHE A 391 44.31 -16.43 23.21
N ASP A 392 44.60 -15.90 24.38
CA ASP A 392 45.83 -15.15 24.67
C ASP A 392 46.31 -15.41 26.10
N LEU A 393 47.57 -15.14 26.36
CA LEU A 393 48.20 -15.26 27.68
C LEU A 393 48.67 -13.91 28.17
N ILE A 394 47.91 -13.29 29.08
CA ILE A 394 48.27 -11.98 29.63
C ILE A 394 49.40 -12.15 30.64
N TYR A 395 50.52 -11.50 30.37
CA TYR A 395 51.66 -11.40 31.28
C TYR A 395 51.63 -10.04 31.98
N ARG A 396 51.26 -10.03 33.26
CA ARG A 396 51.29 -8.81 34.06
C ARG A 396 52.57 -8.80 34.91
N SER A 397 53.54 -7.98 34.51
CA SER A 397 54.74 -7.72 35.30
C SER A 397 54.48 -6.65 36.38
N TRP A 398 55.36 -6.56 37.37
CA TRP A 398 55.30 -5.51 38.39
C TRP A 398 55.20 -4.12 37.74
N MET A 399 54.17 -3.35 38.10
CA MET A 399 54.13 -1.92 37.87
C MET A 399 54.64 -1.22 39.13
N PRO A 400 55.67 -0.37 39.05
CA PRO A 400 56.04 0.48 40.17
C PRO A 400 54.83 1.35 40.53
N ILE A 401 54.41 1.31 41.79
CA ILE A 401 53.45 2.27 42.33
C ILE A 401 54.23 3.59 42.41
N ASN A 402 53.93 4.54 41.51
CA ASN A 402 54.40 5.92 41.63
C ASN A 402 53.47 6.72 42.54
#